data_AF-A0A853XGW0-F1
#
_entry.id   AF-A0A853XGW0-F1
#
_cell.length_a   1.000
_cell.length_b   1.000
_cell.length_c   1.000
_cell.angle_alpha   90.00
_cell.angle_beta   90.00
_cell.angle_gamma   90.00
#
_symmetry.space_group_name_H-M   'P 1'
#
loop_
_entity.id
_entity.type
_entity.pdbx_description
1 polymer ?
#
loop_
_entity_poly.entity_id
_entity_poly.type
_entity_poly.pdbx_seq_one_letter_code
_entity_poly.pdbx_strand_id
1 'polypeptide(L)'
;MTIYTVNIYGIFTNGVASGSTRAQRRARLEDDVRRANEIWRVDDENRINFVIAGRFTFNSTIDATKMKSFDALEDTSAPVDIINKVRNMTNNAIGIYVIYISGNGFSNGADSIGGARSISFEVENENDKFNYQFIGQVALTDATLNSDLIAHEVGHALFARLIRDPQNNQNIIYNDDDPTGPYIAKDPNTGETRVEPYHSRFTDNIMYPIKFDNNRNITADQFERASTSNIALK
;
A
#
# COMPACT_ATOMS: atom_id res chain seq x y z
N MET A 1 -18.86 -14.94 -10.92
CA MET A 1 -17.62 -14.17 -11.14
C MET A 1 -16.87 -14.13 -9.82
N THR A 2 -15.55 -14.26 -9.83
CA THR A 2 -14.76 -14.37 -8.58
C THR A 2 -14.54 -13.00 -7.96
N ILE A 3 -14.80 -12.88 -6.66
CA ILE A 3 -14.46 -11.71 -5.86
C ILE A 3 -13.20 -12.06 -5.09
N TYR A 4 -12.18 -11.21 -5.16
CA TYR A 4 -10.98 -11.37 -4.35
C TYR A 4 -11.09 -10.52 -3.10
N THR A 5 -10.69 -11.06 -1.96
CA THR A 5 -10.69 -10.36 -0.68
C THR A 5 -9.27 -10.00 -0.27
N VAL A 6 -9.09 -8.76 0.18
CA VAL A 6 -7.83 -8.24 0.71
C VAL A 6 -8.04 -7.83 2.16
N ASN A 7 -7.37 -8.51 3.08
CA ASN A 7 -7.43 -8.17 4.50
C ASN A 7 -6.63 -6.89 4.79
N ILE A 8 -7.24 -5.94 5.49
CA ILE A 8 -6.62 -4.72 6.00
C ILE A 8 -6.44 -4.82 7.51
N TYR A 9 -5.22 -4.59 7.97
CA TYR A 9 -4.88 -4.50 9.40
C TYR A 9 -4.47 -3.06 9.71
N GLY A 10 -5.38 -2.29 10.32
CA GLY A 10 -5.11 -0.88 10.68
C GLY A 10 -4.35 -0.77 12.00
N ILE A 11 -3.27 0.00 12.02
CA ILE A 11 -2.36 0.12 13.16
C ILE A 11 -2.22 1.59 13.53
N PHE A 12 -2.71 1.98 14.70
CA PHE A 12 -2.69 3.37 15.13
C PHE A 12 -1.59 3.61 16.16
N THR A 13 -0.69 4.54 15.85
CA THR A 13 0.32 5.05 16.80
C THR A 13 -0.26 6.18 17.64
N ASN A 14 0.46 6.58 18.70
CA ASN A 14 0.02 7.67 19.56
C ASN A 14 0.21 9.03 18.88
N GLY A 15 -0.76 9.94 19.04
CA GLY A 15 -0.70 11.31 18.50
C GLY A 15 -1.30 11.48 17.09
N VAL A 16 -1.77 10.41 16.45
CA VAL A 16 -2.38 10.49 15.11
C VAL A 16 -3.74 11.20 15.12
N ALA A 17 -4.02 11.96 14.07
CA ALA A 17 -5.31 12.59 13.83
C ALA A 17 -6.41 11.54 13.71
N SER A 18 -7.57 11.82 14.32
CA SER A 18 -8.68 10.86 14.42
C SER A 18 -8.24 9.47 14.93
N GLY A 19 -7.33 9.43 15.92
CA GLY A 19 -6.90 8.17 16.52
C GLY A 19 -6.73 8.15 18.03
N SER A 20 -7.13 9.19 18.78
CA SER A 20 -6.97 9.21 20.24
C SER A 20 -7.94 8.25 20.96
N THR A 21 -9.15 8.07 20.44
CA THR A 21 -10.14 7.13 21.00
C THR A 21 -10.39 5.90 20.12
N ARG A 22 -10.88 4.80 20.71
CA ARG A 22 -11.28 3.59 19.97
C ARG A 22 -12.32 3.90 18.88
N ALA A 23 -13.25 4.81 19.15
CA ALA A 23 -14.29 5.20 18.20
C ALA A 23 -13.71 5.96 17.00
N GLN A 24 -12.79 6.90 17.23
CA GLN A 24 -12.11 7.62 16.14
C GLN A 24 -11.27 6.67 15.28
N ARG A 25 -10.46 5.80 15.90
CA ARG A 25 -9.66 4.80 15.17
C ARG A 25 -10.54 3.87 14.32
N ARG A 26 -11.71 3.51 14.84
CA ARG A 26 -12.71 2.73 14.11
C ARG A 26 -13.22 3.50 12.90
N ALA A 27 -13.72 4.71 13.12
CA ALA A 27 -14.29 5.54 12.07
C ALA A 27 -13.28 5.85 10.95
N ARG A 28 -12.03 6.18 11.30
CA ARG A 28 -10.98 6.45 10.31
C ARG A 28 -10.71 5.24 9.42
N LEU A 29 -10.48 4.07 10.03
CA LEU A 29 -10.22 2.85 9.26
C LEU A 29 -11.43 2.40 8.42
N GLU A 30 -12.65 2.55 8.94
CA GLU A 30 -13.88 2.25 8.19
C GLU A 30 -14.08 3.19 6.99
N ASP A 31 -13.81 4.49 7.14
CA ASP A 31 -13.90 5.44 6.04
C ASP A 31 -12.86 5.15 4.95
N ASP A 32 -11.61 4.93 5.36
CA ASP A 32 -10.50 4.59 4.47
C ASP A 32 -10.79 3.32 3.64
N VAL A 33 -11.22 2.24 4.29
CA VAL A 33 -11.56 0.97 3.62
C VAL A 33 -12.80 1.11 2.73
N ARG A 34 -13.80 1.89 3.15
CA ARG A 34 -14.98 2.17 2.34
C ARG A 34 -14.58 2.90 1.04
N ARG A 35 -13.76 3.94 1.11
CA ARG A 35 -13.26 4.68 -0.07
C ARG A 35 -12.46 3.78 -1.01
N ALA A 36 -11.58 2.94 -0.46
CA ALA A 36 -10.84 1.97 -1.26
C ALA A 36 -11.79 1.02 -2.02
N ASN A 37 -12.82 0.49 -1.36
CA ASN A 37 -13.84 -0.35 -2.00
C ASN A 37 -14.70 0.39 -3.03
N GLU A 38 -14.90 1.70 -2.90
CA GLU A 38 -15.62 2.52 -3.88
C GLU A 38 -14.78 2.74 -5.15
N ILE A 39 -13.47 2.89 -4.99
CA ILE A 39 -12.51 3.18 -6.06
C ILE A 39 -12.08 1.91 -6.82
N TRP A 40 -11.86 0.81 -6.09
CA TRP A 40 -11.38 -0.45 -6.65
C TRP A 40 -12.52 -1.29 -7.27
N ARG A 41 -13.27 -0.65 -8.15
CA ARG A 41 -14.36 -1.23 -8.93
C ARG A 41 -14.09 -1.04 -10.42
N VAL A 42 -14.53 -2.00 -11.23
CA VAL A 42 -14.55 -1.90 -12.70
C VAL A 42 -15.98 -2.13 -13.14
N ASP A 43 -16.51 -1.26 -14.01
CA ASP A 43 -17.90 -1.32 -14.48
C ASP A 43 -18.94 -1.40 -13.34
N ASP A 44 -18.72 -0.64 -12.27
CA ASP A 44 -19.52 -0.68 -11.04
C ASP A 44 -19.54 -2.04 -10.30
N GLU A 45 -18.66 -2.97 -10.65
CA GLU A 45 -18.53 -4.23 -9.93
C GLU A 45 -17.35 -4.21 -8.96
N ASN A 46 -17.62 -4.48 -7.68
CA ASN A 46 -16.57 -4.70 -6.69
C ASN A 46 -16.03 -6.12 -6.84
N ARG A 47 -14.81 -6.21 -7.36
CA ARG A 47 -14.11 -7.49 -7.59
C ARG A 47 -12.83 -7.63 -6.76
N ILE A 48 -12.31 -6.54 -6.19
CA ILE A 48 -11.28 -6.53 -5.14
C ILE A 48 -11.89 -5.89 -3.90
N ASN A 49 -12.27 -6.72 -2.92
CA ASN A 49 -12.95 -6.29 -1.73
C ASN A 49 -11.99 -6.19 -0.55
N PHE A 50 -11.76 -4.98 -0.04
CA PHE A 50 -10.98 -4.73 1.16
C PHE A 50 -11.83 -4.95 2.42
N VAL A 51 -11.33 -5.76 3.34
CA VAL A 51 -12.03 -6.11 4.59
C VAL A 51 -11.15 -5.78 5.78
N ILE A 52 -11.71 -5.10 6.78
CA ILE A 52 -11.01 -4.85 8.05
C ILE A 52 -10.90 -6.17 8.82
N ALA A 53 -9.70 -6.75 8.80
CA ALA A 53 -9.40 -8.00 9.50
C ALA A 53 -8.89 -7.74 10.93
N GLY A 54 -8.33 -6.56 11.20
CA GLY A 54 -7.89 -6.19 12.54
C GLY A 54 -7.63 -4.70 12.70
N ARG A 55 -7.67 -4.26 13.96
CA ARG A 55 -7.31 -2.90 14.36
C ARG A 55 -6.48 -2.93 15.63
N PHE A 56 -5.29 -2.35 15.57
CA PHE A 56 -4.29 -2.37 16.64
C PHE A 56 -3.96 -0.95 17.09
N THR A 57 -3.40 -0.83 18.29
CA THR A 57 -2.98 0.45 18.85
C THR A 57 -1.66 0.27 19.58
N PHE A 58 -0.73 1.18 19.35
CA PHE A 58 0.58 1.20 20.00
C PHE A 58 0.80 2.55 20.69
N ASN A 59 1.38 2.51 21.89
CA ASN A 59 1.65 3.72 22.68
C ASN A 59 2.85 4.53 22.17
N SER A 60 3.63 3.99 21.23
CA SER A 60 4.71 4.70 20.55
C SER A 60 4.15 5.82 19.68
N THR A 61 4.80 6.99 19.71
CA THR A 61 4.55 8.07 18.76
C THR A 61 5.54 7.95 17.61
N ILE A 62 5.04 7.94 16.38
CA ILE A 62 5.85 8.07 15.17
C ILE A 62 5.43 9.37 14.49
N ASP A 63 6.39 10.28 14.33
CA ASP A 63 6.19 11.59 13.73
C ASP A 63 6.78 11.59 12.32
N ALA A 64 5.89 11.63 11.33
CA ALA A 64 6.25 11.61 9.91
C ALA A 64 7.16 12.77 9.53
N THR A 65 7.04 13.92 10.19
CA THR A 65 7.84 15.12 9.86
C THR A 65 9.33 14.93 10.11
N LYS A 66 9.71 13.85 10.81
CA LYS A 66 11.09 13.50 11.15
C LYS A 66 11.72 12.43 10.26
N MET A 67 11.01 11.92 9.26
CA MET A 67 11.50 10.90 8.33
C MET A 67 11.06 11.18 6.90
N LYS A 68 11.85 10.75 5.92
CA LYS A 68 11.42 10.78 4.53
C LYS A 68 10.49 9.59 4.26
N SER A 69 9.59 9.75 3.30
CA SER A 69 8.64 8.68 2.96
C SER A 69 9.32 7.35 2.61
N PHE A 70 10.34 7.37 1.76
CA PHE A 70 11.05 6.15 1.36
C PHE A 70 11.78 5.46 2.52
N ASP A 71 12.19 6.19 3.55
CA ASP A 71 12.80 5.61 4.75
C ASP A 71 11.76 4.96 5.69
N ALA A 72 10.47 5.31 5.55
CA ALA A 72 9.42 4.94 6.49
C ALA A 72 8.98 3.47 6.39
N LEU A 73 9.25 2.80 5.27
CA LEU A 73 8.95 1.39 5.05
C LEU A 73 10.21 0.52 4.87
N GLU A 74 11.40 1.06 5.19
CA GLU A 74 12.65 0.31 5.23
C GLU A 74 12.68 -0.67 6.41
N ASP A 75 13.46 -1.74 6.28
CA ASP A 75 13.47 -2.90 7.18
C ASP A 75 13.69 -2.58 8.67
N THR A 76 14.42 -1.50 8.97
CA THR A 76 14.79 -1.08 10.32
C THR A 76 14.02 0.14 10.82
N SER A 77 13.02 0.58 10.05
CA SER A 77 12.22 1.75 10.38
C SER A 77 11.22 1.45 11.50
N ALA A 78 10.93 2.46 12.32
CA ALA A 78 9.96 2.33 13.42
C ALA A 78 8.56 1.87 12.94
N PRO A 79 8.02 2.32 11.78
CA PRO A 79 6.76 1.80 11.27
C PRO A 79 6.82 0.30 10.95
N VAL A 80 7.89 -0.18 10.31
CA VAL A 80 8.07 -1.60 9.96
C VAL A 80 8.22 -2.47 11.20
N ASP A 81 8.93 -2.02 12.23
CA ASP A 81 9.03 -2.72 13.51
C ASP A 81 7.65 -2.97 14.14
N ILE A 82 6.77 -1.95 14.11
CA ILE A 82 5.40 -2.08 14.62
C ILE A 82 4.55 -2.98 13.74
N ILE A 83 4.66 -2.86 12.41
CA ILE A 83 3.98 -3.76 11.47
C ILE A 83 4.37 -5.22 11.76
N ASN A 84 5.65 -5.51 11.94
CA ASN A 84 6.15 -6.85 12.25
C ASN A 84 5.64 -7.38 13.60
N LYS A 85 5.49 -6.52 14.62
CA LYS A 85 4.85 -6.90 15.88
C LYS A 85 3.39 -7.31 15.67
N VAL A 86 2.63 -6.54 14.89
CA VAL A 86 1.24 -6.88 14.56
C VAL A 86 1.16 -8.17 13.76
N ARG A 87 2.05 -8.36 12.78
CA ARG A 87 2.14 -9.61 12.02
C ARG A 87 2.36 -10.82 12.91
N ASN A 88 3.27 -10.73 13.88
CA ASN A 88 3.49 -11.79 14.84
C ASN A 88 2.22 -12.06 15.67
N MET A 89 1.49 -11.01 16.07
CA MET A 89 0.22 -11.15 16.79
C MET A 89 -0.90 -11.77 15.94
N THR A 90 -0.85 -11.62 14.62
CA THR A 90 -1.82 -12.20 13.67
C THR A 90 -1.33 -13.53 13.07
N ASN A 91 -0.31 -14.15 13.66
CA ASN A 91 0.30 -15.38 13.14
C ASN A 91 0.69 -15.28 11.66
N ASN A 92 1.30 -14.15 11.29
CA ASN A 92 1.74 -13.83 9.93
C ASN A 92 0.63 -13.87 8.87
N ALA A 93 -0.60 -13.47 9.23
CA ALA A 93 -1.71 -13.46 8.30
C ALA A 93 -1.43 -12.62 7.04
N ILE A 94 -1.90 -13.08 5.88
CA ILE A 94 -1.84 -12.33 4.62
C ILE A 94 -2.75 -11.11 4.70
N GLY A 95 -2.26 -9.99 4.20
CA GLY A 95 -3.01 -8.75 4.05
C GLY A 95 -2.11 -7.54 3.85
N ILE A 96 -2.73 -6.36 3.90
CA ILE A 96 -2.07 -5.07 3.89
C ILE A 96 -2.11 -4.50 5.30
N TYR A 97 -0.93 -4.18 5.83
CA TYR A 97 -0.74 -3.60 7.15
C TYR A 97 -0.59 -2.09 7.00
N VAL A 98 -1.62 -1.37 7.43
CA VAL A 98 -1.73 0.08 7.28
C VAL A 98 -1.40 0.73 8.62
N ILE A 99 -0.26 1.40 8.72
CA ILE A 99 0.15 2.12 9.91
C ILE A 99 -0.15 3.62 9.77
N TYR A 100 -0.91 4.13 10.73
CA TYR A 100 -1.21 5.55 10.86
C TYR A 100 -0.16 6.20 11.76
N ILE A 101 0.47 7.27 11.27
CA ILE A 101 1.54 8.01 11.94
C ILE A 101 1.21 9.52 11.98
N SER A 102 1.72 10.21 13.00
CA SER A 102 1.38 11.61 13.26
C SER A 102 2.15 12.58 12.35
N GLY A 103 1.60 13.78 12.13
CA GLY A 103 2.20 14.84 11.32
C GLY A 103 1.53 15.00 9.96
N ASN A 104 1.51 16.22 9.40
CA ASN A 104 0.82 16.55 8.14
C ASN A 104 1.63 16.20 6.88
N GLY A 105 2.48 15.19 6.94
CA GLY A 105 3.37 14.79 5.85
C GLY A 105 4.75 14.37 6.33
N PHE A 106 5.42 13.57 5.51
CA PHE A 106 6.83 13.21 5.66
C PHE A 106 7.74 14.43 5.49
N SER A 107 8.99 14.33 5.94
CA SER A 107 9.95 15.44 5.87
C SER A 107 10.27 15.92 4.44
N ASN A 108 9.98 15.10 3.43
CA ASN A 108 10.07 15.41 2.01
C ASN A 108 8.73 15.84 1.37
N GLY A 109 7.70 16.09 2.17
CA GLY A 109 6.39 16.59 1.73
C GLY A 109 5.43 15.55 1.17
N ALA A 110 5.77 14.26 1.24
CA ALA A 110 4.84 13.18 0.87
C ALA A 110 3.79 12.96 1.98
N ASP A 111 2.55 12.66 1.60
CA ASP A 111 1.47 12.44 2.57
C ASP A 111 1.30 10.97 2.97
N SER A 112 1.79 10.06 2.13
CA SER A 112 1.67 8.62 2.29
C SER A 112 2.79 7.89 1.54
N ILE A 113 2.95 6.62 1.86
CA ILE A 113 3.75 5.68 1.07
C ILE A 113 3.23 4.26 1.28
N GLY A 114 3.33 3.44 0.24
CA GLY A 114 2.87 2.07 0.23
C GLY A 114 3.68 1.22 -0.74
N GLY A 115 3.60 -0.09 -0.53
CA GLY A 115 4.24 -1.09 -1.37
C GLY A 115 3.98 -2.49 -0.83
N ALA A 116 4.46 -3.51 -1.52
CA ALA A 116 4.53 -4.85 -0.95
C ALA A 116 5.95 -5.19 -0.54
N ARG A 117 6.03 -6.11 0.43
CA ARG A 117 7.28 -6.71 0.87
C ARG A 117 7.16 -8.22 0.76
N SER A 118 8.18 -8.85 0.19
CA SER A 118 8.31 -10.30 0.22
C SER A 118 8.69 -10.72 1.64
N ILE A 119 8.01 -11.75 2.12
CA ILE A 119 8.37 -12.47 3.32
C ILE A 119 8.68 -13.90 2.89
N SER A 120 9.88 -14.37 3.20
CA SER A 120 10.19 -15.79 3.06
C SER A 120 9.37 -16.54 4.11
N PHE A 121 8.58 -17.51 3.67
CA PHE A 121 8.14 -18.58 4.54
C PHE A 121 8.85 -19.85 4.07
N GLU A 122 9.70 -20.41 4.92
CA GLU A 122 10.23 -21.75 4.69
C GLU A 122 9.06 -22.73 4.68
N VAL A 123 8.58 -23.08 3.49
CA VAL A 123 7.96 -24.38 3.30
C VAL A 123 8.95 -25.13 2.45
N GLU A 124 9.78 -25.90 3.13
CA GLU A 124 10.55 -26.97 2.53
C GLU A 124 9.54 -27.88 1.81
N ASN A 125 9.35 -27.66 0.50
CA ASN A 125 8.83 -28.72 -0.34
C ASN A 125 10.00 -29.67 -0.66
N GLU A 126 9.70 -30.87 -1.13
CA GLU A 126 10.68 -31.93 -1.44
C GLU A 126 11.76 -31.54 -2.49
N ASN A 127 11.82 -30.27 -2.94
CA ASN A 127 12.74 -29.73 -3.95
C ASN A 127 13.52 -28.45 -3.51
N ASP A 128 13.72 -28.18 -2.21
CA ASP A 128 14.51 -27.04 -1.70
C ASP A 128 14.06 -25.65 -2.21
N LYS A 129 12.76 -25.45 -2.49
CA LYS A 129 12.24 -24.15 -2.94
C LYS A 129 11.62 -23.36 -1.78
N PHE A 130 12.19 -22.19 -1.50
CA PHE A 130 11.52 -21.17 -0.68
C PHE A 130 10.22 -20.72 -1.35
N ASN A 131 9.11 -20.72 -0.60
CA ASN A 131 7.91 -20.03 -1.02
C ASN A 131 7.93 -18.63 -0.42
N TYR A 132 7.72 -17.62 -1.27
CA TYR A 132 7.63 -16.24 -0.85
C TYR A 132 6.16 -15.86 -0.73
N GLN A 133 5.77 -15.34 0.43
CA GLN A 133 4.46 -14.73 0.64
C GLN A 133 4.66 -13.23 0.56
N PHE A 134 3.64 -12.51 0.13
CA PHE A 134 3.69 -11.05 0.08
C PHE A 134 2.79 -10.48 1.16
N ILE A 135 3.25 -9.40 1.76
CA ILE A 135 2.43 -8.52 2.59
C ILE A 135 2.42 -7.14 1.96
N GLY A 136 1.31 -6.42 2.09
CA GLY A 136 1.29 -4.99 1.81
C GLY A 136 1.71 -4.23 3.06
N GLN A 137 2.47 -3.15 2.87
CA GLN A 137 2.81 -2.21 3.93
C GLN A 137 2.44 -0.81 3.43
N VAL A 138 1.72 -0.07 4.27
CA VAL A 138 1.30 1.29 3.95
C VAL A 138 1.50 2.15 5.19
N ALA A 139 2.13 3.30 5.04
CA ALA A 139 2.23 4.33 6.07
C ALA A 139 1.44 5.57 5.65
N LEU A 140 0.48 5.97 6.49
CA LEU A 140 -0.40 7.12 6.25
C LEU A 140 -0.16 8.20 7.31
N THR A 141 0.13 9.42 6.86
CA THR A 141 0.28 10.59 7.74
C THR A 141 -1.09 11.21 8.08
N ASP A 142 -1.12 12.29 8.85
CA ASP A 142 -2.38 12.98 9.18
C ASP A 142 -2.98 13.75 7.99
N ALA A 143 -2.16 14.12 6.99
CA ALA A 143 -2.64 14.76 5.76
C ALA A 143 -3.56 13.85 4.93
N THR A 144 -3.51 12.54 5.16
CA THR A 144 -4.33 11.53 4.48
C THR A 144 -5.76 11.42 5.03
N LEU A 145 -6.06 12.11 6.15
CA LEU A 145 -7.36 11.99 6.78
C LEU A 145 -8.48 12.43 5.80
N ASN A 146 -9.47 11.55 5.61
CA ASN A 146 -10.59 11.75 4.68
C ASN A 146 -10.15 11.91 3.20
N SER A 147 -9.01 11.34 2.81
CA SER A 147 -8.53 11.32 1.43
C SER A 147 -8.64 9.92 0.82
N ASP A 148 -8.33 9.80 -0.47
CA ASP A 148 -8.30 8.51 -1.17
C ASP A 148 -6.90 7.89 -1.19
N LEU A 149 -5.95 8.44 -0.43
CA LEU A 149 -4.55 7.99 -0.48
C LEU A 149 -4.40 6.53 -0.08
N ILE A 150 -5.22 5.99 0.84
CA ILE A 150 -5.19 4.54 1.09
C ILE A 150 -5.49 3.74 -0.18
N ALA A 151 -6.44 4.18 -1.02
CA ALA A 151 -6.80 3.49 -2.25
C ALA A 151 -5.66 3.53 -3.28
N HIS A 152 -4.87 4.60 -3.28
CA HIS A 152 -3.64 4.71 -4.04
C HIS A 152 -2.56 3.76 -3.52
N GLU A 153 -2.25 3.81 -2.22
CA GLU A 153 -1.15 3.05 -1.63
C GLU A 153 -1.37 1.53 -1.65
N VAL A 154 -2.62 1.07 -1.53
CA VAL A 154 -2.93 -0.36 -1.70
C VAL A 154 -2.68 -0.83 -3.13
N GLY A 155 -2.69 0.06 -4.13
CA GLY A 155 -2.34 -0.26 -5.51
C GLY A 155 -0.89 -0.68 -5.66
N HIS A 156 0.04 0.06 -5.05
CA HIS A 156 1.47 -0.32 -5.01
C HIS A 156 1.67 -1.71 -4.41
N ALA A 157 0.90 -2.05 -3.38
CA ALA A 157 0.93 -3.40 -2.80
C ALA A 157 0.30 -4.47 -3.71
N LEU A 158 -0.76 -4.14 -4.44
CA LEU A 158 -1.49 -5.10 -5.28
C LEU A 158 -0.82 -5.38 -6.62
N PHE A 159 -0.07 -4.42 -7.18
CA PHE A 159 0.63 -4.59 -8.46
C PHE A 159 1.96 -5.33 -8.34
N ALA A 160 2.49 -5.35 -7.12
CA ALA A 160 3.65 -6.09 -6.70
C ALA A 160 3.71 -7.54 -7.19
N ARG A 161 4.81 -7.92 -7.83
CA ARG A 161 5.07 -9.29 -8.27
C ARG A 161 6.56 -9.58 -8.40
N LEU A 162 6.88 -10.87 -8.36
CA LEU A 162 8.19 -11.38 -8.75
C LEU A 162 8.24 -11.54 -10.26
N ILE A 163 9.24 -10.93 -10.90
CA ILE A 163 9.55 -11.16 -12.31
C ILE A 163 10.98 -11.65 -12.45
N ARG A 164 11.27 -12.37 -13.54
CA ARG A 164 12.67 -12.59 -13.93
C ARG A 164 13.24 -11.25 -14.37
N ASP A 165 14.42 -10.94 -13.86
CA ASP A 165 15.14 -9.74 -14.25
C ASP A 165 15.40 -9.79 -15.77
N PRO A 166 14.88 -8.83 -16.54
CA PRO A 166 15.00 -8.81 -17.99
C PRO A 166 16.46 -8.62 -18.46
N GLN A 167 17.34 -8.14 -17.58
CA GLN A 167 18.77 -7.97 -17.86
C GLN A 167 19.60 -9.17 -17.37
N ASN A 168 19.09 -9.95 -16.42
CA ASN A 168 19.73 -11.15 -15.90
C ASN A 168 18.69 -12.24 -15.61
N ASN A 169 18.44 -13.12 -16.59
CA ASN A 169 17.43 -14.18 -16.48
C ASN A 169 17.61 -15.18 -15.31
N GLN A 170 18.75 -15.14 -14.60
CA GLN A 170 19.01 -15.93 -13.39
C GLN A 170 18.57 -15.23 -12.11
N ASN A 171 18.26 -13.94 -12.16
CA ASN A 171 17.82 -13.13 -11.03
C ASN A 171 16.29 -12.96 -11.04
N ILE A 172 15.70 -12.90 -9.85
CA ILE A 172 14.29 -12.55 -9.66
C ILE A 172 14.26 -11.19 -8.99
N ILE A 173 13.54 -10.24 -9.57
CA ILE A 173 13.38 -8.89 -9.04
C ILE A 173 11.91 -8.62 -8.70
N TYR A 174 11.71 -7.60 -7.88
CA TYR A 174 10.41 -7.06 -7.56
C TYR A 174 9.99 -6.04 -8.62
N ASN A 175 8.75 -6.13 -9.08
CA ASN A 175 8.13 -5.19 -10.01
C ASN A 175 6.75 -4.82 -9.47
N ASP A 176 6.53 -3.53 -9.28
CA ASP A 176 5.28 -2.91 -8.86
C ASP A 176 4.74 -1.93 -9.90
N ASP A 177 5.23 -2.02 -11.15
CA ASP A 177 4.80 -1.14 -12.23
C ASP A 177 3.28 -1.13 -12.36
N ASP A 178 2.72 0.07 -12.47
CA ASP A 178 1.33 0.26 -12.83
C ASP A 178 1.17 -0.08 -14.32
N PRO A 179 0.24 -0.96 -14.71
CA PRO A 179 0.04 -1.33 -16.10
C PRO A 179 -0.38 -0.16 -17.02
N THR A 180 -0.82 0.95 -16.46
CA THR A 180 -1.22 2.18 -17.16
C THR A 180 -0.13 3.27 -17.17
N GLY A 181 1.00 3.03 -16.52
CA GLY A 181 2.16 3.92 -16.49
C GLY A 181 3.03 3.85 -17.76
N PRO A 182 4.25 4.44 -17.72
CA PRO A 182 4.78 5.25 -16.63
C PRO A 182 4.22 6.68 -16.64
N TYR A 183 4.09 7.27 -15.46
CA TYR A 183 4.03 8.73 -15.33
C TYR A 183 5.39 9.33 -15.69
N ILE A 184 5.38 10.44 -16.42
CA ILE A 184 6.60 11.16 -16.82
C ILE A 184 6.41 12.64 -16.51
N ALA A 185 7.36 13.21 -15.77
CA ALA A 185 7.38 14.64 -15.45
C ALA A 185 8.79 15.22 -15.56
N LYS A 186 8.86 16.56 -15.59
CA LYS A 186 10.12 17.28 -15.41
C LYS A 186 10.21 17.78 -13.98
N ASP A 187 11.35 17.53 -13.34
CA ASP A 187 11.65 18.16 -12.05
C ASP A 187 11.71 19.69 -12.26
N PRO A 188 10.92 20.48 -11.52
CA PRO A 188 10.87 21.93 -11.72
C PRO A 188 12.16 22.65 -11.28
N ASN A 189 13.00 22.01 -10.46
CA ASN A 189 14.25 22.57 -9.95
C ASN A 189 15.45 22.16 -10.82
N THR A 190 15.52 20.91 -11.28
CA THR A 190 16.66 20.40 -12.05
C THR A 190 16.41 20.34 -13.56
N GLY A 191 15.14 20.35 -13.98
CA GLY A 191 14.74 20.18 -15.38
C GLY A 191 14.87 18.74 -15.90
N GLU A 192 15.32 17.80 -15.06
CA GLU A 192 15.51 16.41 -15.41
C GLU A 192 14.17 15.68 -15.59
N THR A 193 14.14 14.73 -16.53
CA THR A 193 12.97 13.87 -16.74
C THR A 193 12.90 12.82 -15.64
N ARG A 194 11.85 12.87 -14.84
CA ARG A 194 11.47 11.83 -13.87
C ARG A 194 10.52 10.86 -14.54
N VAL A 195 10.85 9.56 -14.48
CA VAL A 195 10.01 8.46 -14.98
C VAL A 195 9.60 7.62 -13.78
N GLU A 196 8.29 7.46 -13.58
CA GLU A 196 7.72 6.69 -12.47
C GLU A 196 6.85 5.55 -13.03
N PRO A 197 7.41 4.34 -13.13
CA PRO A 197 6.70 3.21 -13.72
C PRO A 197 5.59 2.65 -12.84
N TYR A 198 5.65 2.89 -11.53
CA TYR A 198 4.64 2.52 -10.53
C TYR A 198 3.44 3.49 -10.48
N HIS A 199 3.41 4.52 -11.33
CA HIS A 199 2.33 5.50 -11.38
C HIS A 199 1.64 5.53 -12.75
N SER A 200 0.34 5.75 -12.74
CA SER A 200 -0.46 5.92 -13.95
C SER A 200 -0.06 7.19 -14.70
N ARG A 201 -0.06 7.14 -16.03
CA ARG A 201 0.06 8.34 -16.86
C ARG A 201 -1.24 9.16 -16.96
N PHE A 202 -2.37 8.61 -16.50
CA PHE A 202 -3.70 9.19 -16.65
C PHE A 202 -4.08 10.02 -15.42
N THR A 203 -4.33 11.32 -15.59
CA THR A 203 -4.59 12.28 -14.49
C THR A 203 -5.88 12.01 -13.70
N ASP A 204 -6.78 11.21 -14.26
CA ASP A 204 -8.09 10.84 -13.73
C ASP A 204 -8.12 9.40 -13.17
N ASN A 205 -6.94 8.80 -12.97
CA ASN A 205 -6.77 7.48 -12.37
C ASN A 205 -6.21 7.58 -10.95
N ILE A 206 -6.66 6.72 -10.03
CA ILE A 206 -6.20 6.73 -8.62
C ILE A 206 -4.69 6.56 -8.46
N MET A 207 -3.98 5.99 -9.43
CA MET A 207 -2.54 5.78 -9.36
C MET A 207 -1.73 6.93 -9.99
N TYR A 208 -2.38 8.05 -10.36
CA TYR A 208 -1.68 9.28 -10.73
C TYR A 208 -1.03 9.92 -9.49
N PRO A 209 0.20 10.46 -9.56
CA PRO A 209 0.95 10.86 -8.37
C PRO A 209 0.57 12.23 -7.77
N ILE A 210 -0.33 13.00 -8.41
CA ILE A 210 -0.72 14.36 -7.99
C ILE A 210 -2.25 14.42 -7.79
N LYS A 211 -2.70 15.03 -6.67
CA LYS A 211 -4.09 15.08 -6.16
C LYS A 211 -5.23 14.95 -7.18
N PHE A 212 -6.21 14.11 -6.82
CA PHE A 212 -7.40 13.78 -7.62
C PHE A 212 -8.57 14.73 -7.34
N ASP A 213 -9.04 15.45 -8.35
CA ASP A 213 -10.27 16.24 -8.20
C ASP A 213 -11.52 15.53 -8.76
N ASN A 214 -11.50 14.78 -9.87
CA ASN A 214 -12.80 14.45 -10.52
C ASN A 214 -13.01 13.06 -11.18
N ASN A 215 -12.05 12.13 -11.16
CA ASN A 215 -12.35 10.71 -11.41
C ASN A 215 -11.23 9.86 -10.81
N ARG A 216 -11.57 8.67 -10.28
CA ARG A 216 -10.67 7.90 -9.40
C ARG A 216 -10.69 6.40 -9.68
N ASN A 217 -11.41 5.93 -10.68
CA ASN A 217 -11.59 4.49 -10.85
C ASN A 217 -10.31 3.83 -11.37
N ILE A 218 -10.15 2.56 -11.00
CA ILE A 218 -9.13 1.70 -11.60
C ILE A 218 -9.53 1.30 -13.04
N THR A 219 -8.54 0.95 -13.85
CA THR A 219 -8.77 0.37 -15.20
C THR A 219 -8.94 -1.15 -15.13
N ALA A 220 -9.42 -1.73 -16.24
CA ALA A 220 -9.49 -3.19 -16.38
C ALA A 220 -8.11 -3.87 -16.22
N ASP A 221 -7.04 -3.26 -16.76
CA ASP A 221 -5.68 -3.79 -16.66
C ASP A 221 -5.14 -3.76 -15.21
N GLN A 222 -5.45 -2.67 -14.48
CA GLN A 222 -5.11 -2.57 -13.05
C GLN A 222 -5.87 -3.63 -12.24
N PHE A 223 -7.15 -3.85 -12.55
CA PHE A 223 -7.93 -4.92 -11.93
C PHE A 223 -7.37 -6.31 -12.23
N GLU A 224 -7.07 -6.61 -13.50
CA GLU A 224 -6.49 -7.90 -13.89
C GLU A 224 -5.19 -8.15 -13.13
N ARG A 225 -4.30 -7.15 -13.07
CA ARG A 225 -3.05 -7.25 -12.32
C ARG A 225 -3.30 -7.51 -10.83
N ALA A 226 -4.13 -6.69 -10.18
CA ALA A 226 -4.44 -6.84 -8.76
C ALA A 226 -5.09 -8.18 -8.42
N SER A 227 -5.92 -8.72 -9.32
CA SER A 227 -6.56 -10.03 -9.15
C SER A 227 -5.56 -11.21 -9.12
N THR A 228 -4.35 -10.99 -9.63
CA THR A 228 -3.27 -11.99 -9.59
C THR A 228 -2.28 -11.78 -8.46
N SER A 229 -2.51 -10.78 -7.61
CA SER A 229 -1.67 -10.49 -6.45
C SER A 229 -1.69 -11.65 -5.45
N ASN A 230 -0.53 -11.97 -4.86
CA ASN A 230 -0.43 -12.93 -3.76
C ASN A 230 -1.10 -12.45 -2.46
N ILE A 231 -1.53 -11.19 -2.40
CA ILE A 231 -2.25 -10.60 -1.26
C ILE A 231 -3.77 -10.71 -1.45
N ALA A 232 -4.24 -10.85 -2.69
CA ALA A 232 -5.65 -10.95 -3.04
C ALA A 232 -6.13 -12.41 -2.97
N LEU A 233 -6.96 -12.72 -1.98
CA LEU A 233 -7.41 -14.09 -1.69
C LEU A 233 -8.72 -14.40 -2.42
N LYS A 234 -8.83 -15.59 -3.02
CA LYS A 234 -10.07 -16.08 -3.67
C LYS A 234 -11.08 -16.61 -2.66
#